data_AF-A0A2C9M3Z4-F1
#
_entry.id   AF-A0A2C9M3Z4-F1
#
_cell.length_a   1.000
_cell.length_b   1.000
_cell.length_c   1.000
_cell.angle_alpha   90.00
_cell.angle_beta   90.00
_cell.angle_gamma   90.00
#
_symmetry.space_group_name_H-M   'P 1'
#
loop_
_entity.id
_entity.type
_entity.pdbx_description
1 polymer ?
#
loop_
_entity_poly.entity_id
_entity_poly.type
_entity_poly.pdbx_seq_one_letter_code
_entity_poly.pdbx_strand_id
1 'polypeptide(L)'
;MSKSRGSWGSWFEFLFSALGSMVGLGNIWRFPYVCYRNGGGAFLIPFFVAMVVCGCPLLFLEMLYCQYSNLGPGKVWIICPLFKGIGCGMMIITFVVSVYYTMIMGWTLYYLTMSFSSKLPWVEHSFINSTHIRYS
;
A
#
# COMPACT_ATOMS: atom_id res chain seq x y z
N MET A 1 13.40 5.19 -32.63
CA MET A 1 14.34 5.62 -31.57
C MET A 1 13.85 5.03 -30.24
N SER A 2 14.39 3.88 -29.81
CA SER A 2 14.00 3.29 -28.54
C SER A 2 14.55 4.15 -27.41
N LYS A 3 13.67 4.87 -26.73
CA LYS A 3 13.98 5.64 -25.52
C LYS A 3 14.57 4.65 -24.50
N SER A 4 15.87 4.76 -24.21
CA SER A 4 16.52 3.92 -23.21
C SER A 4 15.75 4.05 -21.89
N ARG A 5 15.34 2.93 -21.30
CA ARG A 5 14.62 2.95 -20.03
C ARG A 5 15.57 3.47 -18.96
N GLY A 6 15.09 4.38 -18.10
CA GLY A 6 15.88 4.88 -16.98
C GLY A 6 16.27 3.72 -16.06
N SER A 7 17.55 3.62 -15.73
CA SER A 7 18.04 2.77 -14.64
C SER A 7 17.93 3.50 -13.31
N TRP A 8 17.87 2.76 -12.22
CA TRP A 8 17.96 3.32 -10.88
C TRP A 8 19.33 4.00 -10.68
N GLY A 9 19.36 5.14 -9.98
CA GLY A 9 20.60 5.87 -9.71
C GLY A 9 21.47 5.19 -8.67
N SER A 10 20.85 4.46 -7.73
CA SER A 10 21.52 3.66 -6.72
C SER A 10 20.69 2.43 -6.30
N TRP A 11 21.36 1.42 -5.74
CA TRP A 11 20.68 0.26 -5.15
C TRP A 11 19.78 0.65 -3.96
N PHE A 12 20.17 1.67 -3.20
CA PHE A 12 19.40 2.16 -2.06
C PHE A 12 18.07 2.81 -2.51
N GLU A 13 18.05 3.59 -3.60
CA GLU A 13 16.81 4.14 -4.16
C GLU A 13 15.81 3.04 -4.54
N PHE A 14 16.31 1.97 -5.16
CA PHE A 14 15.50 0.81 -5.48
C PHE A 14 14.96 0.13 -4.21
N LEU A 15 15.83 -0.09 -3.21
CA LEU A 15 15.44 -0.71 -1.94
C LEU A 15 14.37 0.13 -1.22
N PHE A 16 14.58 1.43 -1.06
CA PHE A 16 13.63 2.30 -0.37
C PHE A 16 12.30 2.39 -1.11
N SER A 17 12.31 2.40 -2.44
CA SER A 17 11.08 2.38 -3.25
C SER A 17 10.31 1.06 -3.10
N ALA A 18 11.03 -0.06 -3.06
CA ALA A 18 10.44 -1.37 -2.83
C ALA A 18 9.84 -1.49 -1.41
N LEU A 19 10.60 -1.09 -0.38
CA LEU A 19 10.12 -1.09 1.00
C LEU A 19 8.91 -0.16 1.21
N GLY A 20 8.94 1.03 0.60
CA GLY A 20 7.82 1.97 0.64
C GLY A 20 6.55 1.41 0.00
N SER A 21 6.68 0.54 -1.00
CA SER A 21 5.56 -0.14 -1.64
C SER A 21 5.02 -1.32 -0.82
N MET A 22 5.85 -1.94 0.03
CA MET A 22 5.48 -3.07 0.89
C MET A 22 4.81 -2.62 2.20
N VAL A 23 5.13 -1.41 2.69
CA VAL A 23 4.57 -0.87 3.93
C VAL A 23 3.35 -0.02 3.61
N GLY A 24 2.16 -0.51 3.98
CA GLY A 24 0.90 0.23 3.81
C GLY A 24 0.15 0.47 5.12
N LEU A 25 -0.84 1.37 5.09
CA LEU A 25 -1.74 1.65 6.21
C LEU A 25 -2.42 0.38 6.79
N GLY A 26 -2.64 -0.65 5.96
CA GLY A 26 -3.15 -1.94 6.40
C GLY A 26 -2.24 -2.65 7.42
N ASN A 27 -0.92 -2.46 7.34
CA ASN A 27 0.02 -3.04 8.31
C ASN A 27 -0.09 -2.36 9.68
N ILE A 28 -0.57 -1.11 9.73
CA ILE A 28 -0.65 -0.30 10.96
C ILE A 28 -1.89 -0.66 11.78
N TRP A 29 -3.07 -0.77 11.15
CA TRP A 29 -4.31 -1.00 11.90
C TRP A 29 -4.91 -2.40 11.73
N ARG A 30 -4.78 -3.02 10.55
CA ARG A 30 -5.49 -4.28 10.26
C ARG A 30 -4.73 -5.45 10.85
N PHE A 31 -3.40 -5.42 10.75
CA PHE A 31 -2.56 -6.46 11.32
C PHE A 31 -2.72 -6.57 12.84
N PRO A 32 -2.63 -5.49 13.65
CA PRO A 32 -2.86 -5.60 15.09
C PRO A 32 -4.28 -6.05 15.43
N TYR A 33 -5.28 -5.56 14.70
CA TYR A 33 -6.68 -5.95 14.91
C TYR A 33 -6.91 -7.46 14.70
N VAL A 34 -6.36 -8.01 13.61
CA VAL A 34 -6.47 -9.45 13.30
C VAL A 34 -5.69 -10.29 14.30
N CYS A 35 -4.48 -9.87 14.68
CA CYS A 35 -3.70 -10.56 15.71
C CYS A 35 -4.47 -10.59 17.03
N TYR A 36 -5.05 -9.46 17.46
CA TYR A 36 -5.82 -9.38 18.70
C TYR A 36 -7.00 -10.36 18.71
N ARG A 37 -7.76 -10.44 17.62
CA ARG A 37 -8.92 -11.34 17.52
C ARG A 37 -8.54 -12.83 17.47
N ASN A 38 -7.37 -13.17 16.93
CA ASN A 38 -6.96 -14.54 16.66
C ASN A 38 -6.00 -15.13 17.72
N GLY A 39 -6.11 -14.68 18.98
CA GLY A 39 -5.27 -15.20 20.07
C GLY A 39 -3.95 -14.44 20.27
N GLY A 40 -3.89 -13.18 19.84
CA GLY A 40 -2.78 -12.26 20.09
C GLY A 40 -1.46 -12.76 19.50
N GLY A 41 -0.47 -12.98 20.37
CA GLY A 41 0.87 -13.42 19.98
C GLY A 41 0.93 -14.83 19.36
N ALA A 42 -0.03 -15.71 19.65
CA ALA A 42 -0.05 -17.05 19.07
C ALA A 42 -0.30 -17.03 17.55
N PHE A 43 -1.00 -16.01 17.04
CA PHE A 43 -1.25 -15.81 15.62
C PHE A 43 0.02 -15.45 14.82
N LEU A 44 1.08 -14.96 15.51
CA LEU A 44 2.33 -14.60 14.85
C LEU A 44 3.06 -15.81 14.29
N ILE A 45 2.97 -16.98 14.94
CA ILE A 45 3.64 -18.21 14.50
C ILE A 45 3.16 -18.65 13.10
N PRO A 46 1.86 -18.90 12.84
CA PRO A 46 1.39 -19.25 11.51
C PRO A 46 1.58 -18.11 10.51
N PHE A 47 1.52 -16.85 10.96
CA PHE A 47 1.76 -15.69 10.10
C PHE A 47 3.19 -15.65 9.54
N PHE A 48 4.21 -15.84 10.39
CA PHE A 48 5.60 -15.89 9.94
C PHE A 48 5.89 -17.11 9.07
N VAL A 49 5.32 -18.27 9.41
CA VAL A 49 5.47 -19.48 8.58
C VAL A 49 4.88 -19.24 7.19
N ALA A 50 3.66 -18.71 7.09
CA ALA A 50 3.03 -18.38 5.81
C ALA A 50 3.80 -17.28 5.05
N MET A 51 4.37 -16.31 5.76
CA MET A 51 5.21 -15.28 5.16
C MET A 51 6.48 -15.86 4.54
N VAL A 52 7.20 -16.73 5.25
CA VAL A 52 8.46 -17.31 4.74
C VAL A 52 8.20 -18.34 3.64
N VAL A 53 7.13 -19.15 3.75
CA VAL A 53 6.83 -20.22 2.79
C VAL A 53 6.13 -19.71 1.54
N CYS A 54 5.23 -18.73 1.66
CA CYS A 54 4.45 -18.22 0.52
C CYS A 54 4.79 -16.76 0.18
N GLY A 55 4.86 -15.88 1.18
CA GLY A 55 5.08 -14.44 0.96
C GLY A 55 6.44 -14.14 0.32
N CYS A 56 7.54 -14.59 0.94
CA CYS A 56 8.90 -14.34 0.46
C CYS A 56 9.14 -14.94 -0.94
N PRO A 57 8.74 -16.20 -1.25
CA PRO A 57 8.92 -16.76 -2.58
C PRO A 57 8.09 -16.04 -3.65
N LEU A 58 6.84 -15.65 -3.36
CA LEU A 58 6.01 -14.89 -4.31
C LEU A 58 6.61 -13.53 -4.61
N LEU A 59 7.05 -12.79 -3.59
CA LEU A 59 7.71 -11.50 -3.77
C LEU A 59 9.01 -11.64 -4.57
N PHE A 60 9.83 -12.65 -4.25
CA PHE A 60 11.07 -12.88 -4.99
C PHE A 60 10.81 -13.24 -6.46
N LEU A 61 9.82 -14.09 -6.73
CA LEU A 61 9.41 -14.45 -8.08
C LEU A 61 8.91 -13.23 -8.85
N GLU A 62 8.06 -12.40 -8.25
CA GLU A 62 7.55 -11.18 -8.88
C GLU A 62 8.68 -10.20 -9.21
N MET A 63 9.63 -10.03 -8.29
CA MET A 63 10.77 -9.13 -8.49
C MET A 63 11.72 -9.64 -9.59
N LEU A 64 12.03 -10.94 -9.61
CA LEU A 64 12.82 -11.55 -10.69
C LEU A 64 12.12 -11.42 -12.04
N TYR A 65 10.81 -11.66 -12.07
CA TYR A 65 10.03 -11.54 -13.30
C TYR A 65 9.96 -10.09 -13.80
N CYS A 66 9.80 -9.12 -12.91
CA CYS A 66 9.86 -7.69 -13.25
C CYS A 66 11.23 -7.28 -13.80
N GLN A 67 12.32 -7.74 -13.18
CA GLN A 67 13.68 -7.46 -13.63
C GLN A 67 14.03 -8.16 -14.95
N TYR A 68 13.58 -9.40 -15.15
CA TYR A 68 13.81 -10.13 -16.40
C TYR A 68 13.03 -9.51 -17.56
N SER A 69 11.75 -9.24 -17.35
CA SER A 69 10.87 -8.75 -18.41
C SER A 69 11.21 -7.32 -18.83
N ASN A 70 11.74 -6.47 -17.95
CA ASN A 70 12.06 -5.06 -18.22
C ASN A 70 10.90 -4.28 -18.88
N LEU A 71 9.67 -4.75 -18.69
CA LEU A 71 8.44 -4.25 -19.29
C LEU A 71 7.46 -3.84 -18.19
N GLY A 72 6.59 -2.88 -18.49
CA GLY A 72 5.53 -2.51 -17.55
C GLY A 72 4.45 -3.60 -17.45
N PRO A 73 3.62 -3.59 -16.39
CA PRO A 73 2.63 -4.64 -16.13
C PRO A 73 1.62 -4.84 -17.27
N GLY A 74 1.31 -3.80 -18.06
CA GLY A 74 0.45 -3.91 -19.24
C GLY A 74 1.08 -4.58 -20.46
N LYS A 75 2.42 -4.64 -20.54
CA LYS A 75 3.17 -5.25 -21.66
C LYS A 75 3.95 -6.50 -21.25
N VAL A 76 3.97 -6.85 -19.96
CA VAL A 76 4.73 -8.00 -19.45
C VAL A 76 4.17 -9.35 -19.94
N TRP A 77 2.86 -9.40 -20.17
CA TRP A 77 2.13 -10.61 -20.59
C TRP A 77 2.26 -10.97 -22.08
N ILE A 78 3.28 -10.47 -22.78
CA ILE A 78 3.56 -10.86 -24.19
C ILE A 78 3.97 -12.34 -24.27
N ILE A 79 4.52 -12.91 -23.19
CA ILE A 79 4.91 -14.32 -23.09
C ILE A 79 3.71 -15.27 -23.23
N CYS A 80 2.52 -14.86 -22.78
CA CYS A 80 1.29 -15.64 -22.90
C CYS A 80 0.11 -14.70 -23.22
N PRO A 81 -0.31 -14.59 -24.50
CA PRO A 81 -1.34 -13.64 -24.92
C PRO A 81 -2.72 -13.88 -24.28
N LEU A 82 -2.99 -15.10 -23.82
CA LEU A 82 -4.20 -15.44 -23.05
C LEU A 82 -4.30 -14.66 -21.73
N PHE A 83 -3.16 -14.36 -21.09
CA PHE A 83 -3.09 -13.64 -19.82
C PHE A 83 -2.94 -12.13 -19.97
N LYS A 84 -3.05 -11.59 -21.19
CA LYS A 84 -2.97 -10.16 -21.45
C LYS A 84 -4.05 -9.35 -20.70
N GLY A 85 -5.20 -9.96 -20.41
CA GLY A 85 -6.26 -9.38 -19.58
C GLY A 85 -5.82 -9.11 -18.13
N ILE A 86 -4.90 -9.92 -17.58
CA ILE A 86 -4.40 -9.77 -16.20
C ILE A 86 -3.64 -8.44 -16.07
N GLY A 87 -2.80 -8.09 -17.04
CA GLY A 87 -2.08 -6.82 -17.03
C GLY A 87 -3.01 -5.60 -17.07
N CYS A 88 -4.12 -5.68 -17.82
CA CYS A 88 -5.14 -4.63 -17.83
C CYS A 88 -5.85 -4.53 -16.47
N GLY A 89 -6.24 -5.67 -15.90
CA GLY A 89 -6.84 -5.73 -14.56
C GLY A 89 -5.94 -5.15 -13.47
N MET A 90 -4.65 -5.49 -13.48
CA MET A 90 -3.65 -4.94 -12.55
C MET A 90 -3.60 -3.40 -12.62
N MET A 91 -3.63 -2.81 -13.82
CA MET A 91 -3.63 -1.36 -13.98
C MET A 91 -4.91 -0.71 -13.45
N ILE A 92 -6.09 -1.31 -13.73
CA ILE A 92 -7.38 -0.80 -13.24
C ILE A 92 -7.44 -0.87 -11.71
N ILE A 93 -7.05 -2.00 -11.12
CA ILE A 93 -7.04 -2.17 -9.66
C ILE A 93 -6.10 -1.14 -9.03
N THR A 94 -4.89 -0.97 -9.57
CA THR A 94 -3.92 0.02 -9.07
C THR A 94 -4.48 1.44 -9.14
N PHE A 95 -5.21 1.78 -10.20
CA PHE A 95 -5.85 3.08 -10.33
C PHE A 95 -6.92 3.31 -9.26
N VAL A 96 -7.84 2.35 -9.09
CA VAL A 96 -8.88 2.43 -8.05
C VAL A 96 -8.25 2.55 -6.66
N VAL A 97 -7.18 1.78 -6.41
CA VAL A 97 -6.44 1.81 -5.15
C VAL A 97 -5.84 3.19 -4.89
N SER A 98 -5.19 3.77 -5.91
CA SER A 98 -4.59 5.10 -5.82
C SER A 98 -5.59 6.20 -5.46
N VAL A 99 -6.81 6.15 -6.03
CA VAL A 99 -7.85 7.15 -5.76
C VAL A 99 -8.25 7.17 -4.29
N TYR A 100 -8.58 6.02 -3.70
CA TYR A 100 -8.99 6.00 -2.29
C TYR A 100 -7.82 6.28 -1.34
N TYR A 101 -6.60 5.81 -1.65
CA TYR A 101 -5.44 6.08 -0.82
C TYR A 101 -5.10 7.58 -0.79
N THR A 102 -5.23 8.28 -1.93
CA THR A 102 -4.99 9.73 -1.99
C THR A 102 -5.96 10.50 -1.10
N MET A 103 -7.22 10.08 -1.01
CA MET A 103 -8.21 10.66 -0.10
C MET A 103 -7.82 10.49 1.37
N ILE A 104 -7.39 9.29 1.76
CA ILE A 104 -6.90 9.02 3.13
C ILE A 104 -5.66 9.86 3.43
N MET A 105 -4.71 9.96 2.49
CA MET A 105 -3.53 10.81 2.64
C MET A 105 -3.91 12.28 2.84
N GLY A 106 -4.90 12.78 2.10
CA GLY A 106 -5.45 14.12 2.28
C GLY A 106 -5.98 14.36 3.69
N TRP A 107 -6.73 13.40 4.24
CA TRP A 107 -7.20 13.48 5.63
C TRP A 107 -6.04 13.45 6.64
N THR A 108 -5.04 12.60 6.44
CA THR A 108 -3.88 12.57 7.35
C THR A 108 -3.13 13.89 7.37
N LEU A 109 -2.95 14.55 6.23
CA LEU A 109 -2.34 15.87 6.16
C LEU A 109 -3.20 16.94 6.84
N TYR A 110 -4.52 16.88 6.66
CA TYR A 110 -5.45 17.79 7.33
C TYR A 110 -5.41 17.64 8.86
N TYR A 111 -5.41 16.41 9.39
CA TYR A 111 -5.27 16.19 10.83
C TYR A 111 -3.86 16.53 11.34
N LEU A 112 -2.83 16.34 10.52
CA LEU A 112 -1.46 16.74 10.86
C LEU A 112 -1.36 18.27 11.02
N THR A 113 -1.91 19.05 10.09
CA THR A 113 -1.89 20.51 10.21
C THR A 113 -2.67 21.01 11.43
N MET A 114 -3.80 20.37 11.73
CA MET A 114 -4.59 20.67 12.93
C MET A 114 -3.87 20.28 14.24
N SER A 115 -2.94 19.32 14.20
CA SER A 115 -2.16 18.90 15.37
C SER A 115 -1.11 19.92 15.82
N PHE A 116 -0.73 20.88 14.97
CA PHE A 116 0.17 21.97 15.35
C PHE A 116 -0.55 23.10 16.12
N SER A 117 -1.88 23.05 16.21
CA SER A 117 -2.63 23.98 17.05
C SER A 117 -2.46 23.64 18.53
N SER A 118 -2.31 24.66 19.39
CA SER A 118 -2.11 24.48 20.84
C SER A 118 -3.29 23.82 21.55
N LYS A 119 -4.49 23.94 20.97
CA LYS A 119 -5.69 23.22 21.39
C LYS A 119 -6.17 22.32 20.26
N LEU A 120 -6.28 21.04 20.56
CA LEU A 120 -6.69 20.04 19.58
C LEU A 120 -8.22 20.08 19.41
N PRO A 121 -8.73 20.27 18.18
CA PRO A 121 -10.16 20.49 17.97
C PRO A 121 -11.03 19.28 18.34
N TRP A 122 -10.52 18.06 18.24
CA TRP A 122 -11.26 16.84 18.62
C TRP A 122 -11.33 16.58 20.13
N VAL A 123 -10.61 17.35 20.95
CA VAL A 123 -10.68 17.29 22.42
C VAL A 123 -11.71 18.28 22.97
N GLU A 124 -12.03 19.34 22.21
CA GLU A 124 -13.00 20.34 22.65
C GLU A 124 -14.45 19.85 22.44
N HIS A 125 -15.21 19.82 23.54
CA HIS A 125 -16.65 19.51 23.54
C HIS A 125 -17.48 20.41 22.60
N SER A 126 -17.02 21.64 22.33
CA SER A 126 -17.66 22.59 21.40
C SER A 126 -17.60 22.16 19.93
N PHE A 127 -16.50 21.51 19.52
CA PHE A 127 -16.32 21.02 18.15
C PHE A 127 -17.23 19.81 17.88
N ILE A 128 -17.39 18.94 18.88
CA ILE A 128 -18.27 17.75 18.83
C ILE A 128 -19.74 18.17 18.67
N ASN A 129 -20.17 19.21 19.39
CA ASN A 129 -21.56 19.68 19.35
C ASN A 129 -21.90 20.41 18.03
N SER A 130 -20.94 21.13 17.45
CA SER A 130 -21.12 21.84 16.16
C SER A 130 -21.04 20.93 14.92
N THR A 131 -20.54 19.70 15.06
CA THR A 131 -20.68 18.64 14.04
C THR A 131 -22.01 17.88 14.13
N HIS A 132 -22.60 17.74 15.33
CA HIS A 132 -23.88 17.04 15.50
C HIS A 132 -25.11 17.86 15.05
N ILE A 133 -25.05 19.19 15.11
CA ILE A 133 -26.18 20.09 14.78
C ILE A 133 -26.33 20.35 13.26
N ARG A 134 -25.36 19.95 12.43
CA ARG A 134 -25.41 20.18 10.97
C ARG A 134 -25.97 19.01 10.14
N TYR A 135 -26.41 17.92 10.78
CA TYR A 135 -26.97 16.74 10.11
C TYR A 135 -28.43 16.43 10.52
N SER A 136 -29.17 17.43 11.02
CA SER A 136 -30.60 17.34 11.33
C SER A 136 -31.37 18.47 10.69
#